data_AF-A0A0C9U5K0-F1
#
_entry.id   AF-A0A0C9U5K0-F1
#
_cell.length_a   1.000
_cell.length_b   1.000
_cell.length_c   1.000
_cell.angle_alpha   90.00
_cell.angle_beta   90.00
_cell.angle_gamma   90.00
#
_symmetry.space_group_name_H-M   'P 1'
#
loop_
_entity.id
_entity.type
_entity.pdbx_description
1 polymer ?
#
loop_
_entity_poly.entity_id
_entity_poly.type
_entity_poly.pdbx_seq_one_letter_code
_entity_poly.pdbx_strand_id
1 'polypeptide(L)'
;CQFCNTLLLTGERNGGVCCGQCGKYAHIVPEIPPLPVQFLWLATQPNISFLSRKLNLLFSFAAMETSESFPHLTGPLGFVAIQGQVYHR
;
A
#
# COMPACT_ATOMS: atom_id res chain seq x y z
N CYS A 1 6.39 11.71 -2.13
CA CYS A 1 7.57 11.56 -2.99
C CYS A 1 7.99 12.96 -3.42
N GLN A 2 9.26 13.33 -3.28
CA GLN A 2 9.73 14.66 -3.69
C GLN A 2 9.91 14.79 -5.21
N PHE A 3 10.00 13.68 -5.93
CA PHE A 3 10.13 13.66 -7.39
C PHE A 3 8.76 13.71 -8.09
N CYS A 4 7.84 12.78 -7.76
CA CYS A 4 6.53 12.68 -8.42
C CYS A 4 5.36 13.24 -7.60
N ASN A 5 5.60 13.87 -6.45
CA ASN A 5 4.58 14.42 -5.54
C ASN A 5 3.50 13.44 -5.03
N THR A 6 3.63 12.14 -5.26
CA THR A 6 2.70 11.14 -4.72
C THR A 6 2.79 11.07 -3.19
N LEU A 7 1.64 10.94 -2.52
CA LEU A 7 1.57 10.75 -1.08
C LEU A 7 2.19 9.39 -0.69
N LEU A 8 3.17 9.43 0.23
CA LEU A 8 3.83 8.25 0.79
C LEU A 8 3.06 7.72 2.02
N LEU A 9 3.13 6.43 2.26
CA LEU A 9 2.55 5.79 3.46
C LEU A 9 3.46 5.91 4.68
N THR A 10 2.87 5.67 5.85
CA THR A 10 3.57 5.60 7.14
C THR A 10 4.66 4.52 7.08
N GLY A 11 5.92 4.91 7.27
CA GLY A 11 7.08 4.00 7.23
C GLY A 11 7.77 3.87 5.87
N GLU A 12 7.18 4.39 4.79
CA GLU A 12 7.88 4.50 3.49
C GLU A 12 8.96 5.59 3.57
N ARG A 13 10.16 5.19 3.97
CA ARG A 13 11.34 6.07 3.96
C ARG A 13 11.83 6.21 2.53
N ASN A 14 11.21 7.14 1.81
CA ASN A 14 11.53 7.45 0.42
C ASN A 14 11.24 6.24 -0.51
N GLY A 15 9.99 6.13 -0.98
CA GLY A 15 9.48 5.04 -1.85
C GLY A 15 10.32 4.60 -3.06
N GLY A 16 11.25 3.66 -2.87
CA GLY A 16 11.84 2.83 -3.92
C GLY A 16 12.42 3.57 -5.15
N VAL A 17 12.24 2.97 -6.33
CA VAL A 17 12.82 3.38 -7.62
C VAL A 17 12.51 4.86 -7.98
N CYS A 18 11.31 5.34 -7.67
CA CYS A 18 10.90 6.73 -7.87
C CYS A 18 11.42 7.67 -6.76
N CYS A 19 11.77 7.15 -5.57
CA CYS A 19 12.10 7.95 -4.40
C CYS A 19 13.49 7.62 -3.79
N GLY A 20 14.53 7.44 -4.60
CA GLY A 20 15.87 7.78 -4.10
C GLY A 20 15.92 9.26 -3.67
N GLN A 21 16.98 9.70 -2.98
CA GLN A 21 17.22 11.14 -2.74
C GLN A 21 17.00 11.92 -4.05
N CYS A 22 16.01 12.81 -4.06
CA CYS A 22 15.64 13.64 -5.23
C CYS A 22 15.42 12.88 -6.55
N GLY A 23 14.87 11.65 -6.52
CA GLY A 23 14.60 10.90 -7.75
C GLY A 23 15.87 10.33 -8.41
N LYS A 24 16.89 9.99 -7.60
CA LYS A 24 18.19 9.44 -8.03
C LYS A 24 18.12 8.42 -9.18
N TYR A 25 17.08 7.60 -9.27
CA TYR A 25 16.92 6.55 -10.28
C TYR A 25 15.84 6.83 -11.32
N ALA A 26 15.22 8.02 -11.33
CA ALA A 26 14.15 8.33 -12.27
C ALA A 26 14.62 8.32 -13.74
N HIS A 27 15.87 8.73 -13.98
CA HIS A 27 16.43 8.85 -15.33
C HIS A 27 16.87 7.51 -15.95
N ILE A 28 16.99 6.44 -15.14
CA ILE A 28 17.35 5.10 -15.64
C ILE A 28 16.11 4.23 -15.91
N VAL A 29 14.93 4.70 -15.55
CA VAL A 29 13.68 3.97 -15.77
C VAL A 29 13.08 4.45 -17.08
N PRO A 30 12.87 3.56 -18.06
CA PRO A 30 12.17 3.92 -19.29
C PRO A 30 10.75 4.39 -18.97
N GLU A 31 10.25 5.36 -19.74
CA GLU A 31 8.88 5.84 -19.58
C GLU A 31 7.89 4.67 -19.72
N ILE A 32 6.92 4.64 -18.82
CA ILE A 32 5.83 3.67 -18.85
C ILE A 32 4.95 4.02 -20.06
N PRO A 33 4.47 3.04 -20.85
CA PRO A 33 3.53 3.30 -21.93
C PRO A 33 2.33 4.11 -21.44
N PRO A 34 1.73 4.94 -22.31
CA PRO A 34 0.60 5.77 -21.94
C PRO A 34 -0.55 4.91 -21.43
N LEU A 35 -1.29 5.46 -20.46
CA LEU A 35 -2.42 4.79 -19.86
C LEU A 35 -3.48 4.50 -20.95
N PRO A 36 -4.05 3.28 -21.03
CA PRO A 36 -5.10 3.00 -21.98
C PRO A 36 -6.30 3.94 -21.77
N VAL A 37 -6.99 4.30 -22.86
CA VAL A 37 -8.07 5.31 -22.85
C VAL A 37 -9.17 4.96 -21.84
N GLN A 38 -9.42 3.67 -21.61
CA GLN A 38 -10.44 3.19 -20.68
C GLN A 38 -10.12 3.54 -19.21
N PHE A 39 -8.84 3.77 -18.89
CA PHE A 39 -8.39 4.11 -17.54
C PHE A 39 -8.18 5.61 -17.33
N LEU A 40 -8.26 6.44 -18.37
CA LEU A 40 -8.08 7.89 -18.24
C LEU A 40 -9.07 8.50 -17.24
N TRP A 41 -10.34 8.09 -17.30
CA TRP A 41 -11.34 8.55 -16.33
C TRP A 41 -10.96 8.17 -14.90
N LEU A 42 -10.44 6.97 -14.68
CA LEU A 42 -10.04 6.51 -13.35
C LEU A 42 -8.84 7.30 -12.83
N ALA A 43 -7.88 7.61 -13.69
CA ALA A 43 -6.68 8.37 -13.33
C ALA A 43 -6.97 9.84 -12.98
N THR A 44 -8.07 10.41 -13.48
CA THR A 44 -8.48 11.78 -13.14
C THR A 44 -9.31 11.87 -11.86
N GLN A 45 -9.72 10.73 -11.26
CA GLN A 45 -10.53 10.77 -10.05
C GLN A 45 -9.73 11.24 -8.84
N PRO A 46 -10.22 12.24 -8.08
CA PRO A 46 -9.55 12.68 -6.88
C PRO A 46 -9.48 11.54 -5.87
N ASN A 47 -8.34 11.44 -5.18
CA ASN A 47 -8.11 10.44 -4.13
C ASN A 47 -8.13 8.97 -4.59
N ILE A 48 -8.17 8.65 -5.89
CA ILE A 48 -8.26 7.26 -6.36
C ILE A 48 -7.11 6.39 -5.83
N SER A 49 -5.88 6.90 -5.85
CA SER A 49 -4.72 6.20 -5.29
C SER A 49 -4.86 5.96 -3.79
N PHE A 50 -5.46 6.90 -3.05
CA PHE A 50 -5.69 6.77 -1.62
C PHE A 50 -6.79 5.72 -1.32
N LEU A 51 -7.91 5.75 -2.03
CA LEU A 51 -9.02 4.82 -1.87
C LEU A 51 -8.65 3.40 -2.30
N SER A 52 -8.03 3.24 -3.47
CA SER A 52 -7.53 1.95 -3.97
C SER A 52 -6.57 1.31 -2.97
N ARG A 53 -5.71 2.12 -2.35
CA ARG A 53 -4.75 1.63 -1.36
C ARG A 53 -5.41 1.14 -0.06
N LYS A 54 -6.48 1.79 0.41
CA LYS A 54 -7.29 1.27 1.53
C LYS A 54 -7.92 -0.08 1.19
N LEU A 55 -8.49 -0.20 -0.01
CA LEU A 55 -9.09 -1.46 -0.46
C LEU A 55 -8.04 -2.56 -0.58
N ASN A 56 -6.88 -2.28 -1.17
CA ASN A 56 -5.79 -3.26 -1.25
C ASN A 56 -5.32 -3.69 0.13
N LEU A 57 -5.18 -2.79 1.10
CA LEU A 57 -4.84 -3.16 2.47
C LEU A 57 -5.90 -4.05 3.13
N LEU A 58 -7.19 -3.73 2.93
CA LEU A 58 -8.30 -4.55 3.42
C LEU A 58 -8.31 -5.93 2.78
N PHE A 59 -8.10 -6.02 1.47
CA PHE A 59 -8.03 -7.30 0.76
C PHE A 59 -6.80 -8.10 1.14
N SER A 60 -5.63 -7.46 1.26
CA SER A 60 -4.42 -8.12 1.77
C SER A 60 -4.65 -8.65 3.17
N PHE A 61 -5.28 -7.85 4.06
CA PHE A 61 -5.62 -8.29 5.40
C PHE A 61 -6.62 -9.45 5.41
N ALA A 62 -7.69 -9.37 4.62
CA ALA A 62 -8.69 -10.43 4.49
C ALA A 62 -8.13 -11.70 3.86
N ALA A 63 -7.13 -11.57 2.97
CA ALA A 63 -6.41 -12.68 2.37
C ALA A 63 -5.35 -13.29 3.30
N MET A 64 -5.00 -12.63 4.41
CA MET A 64 -4.22 -13.28 5.47
C MET A 64 -5.13 -14.30 6.15
N GLU A 65 -5.09 -15.54 5.67
CA GLU A 65 -5.68 -16.67 6.38
C GLU A 65 -4.98 -16.81 7.73
N THR A 66 -5.72 -16.58 8.82
CA THR A 66 -5.24 -16.92 10.17
C THR A 66 -5.72 -18.32 10.50
N SER A 67 -4.79 -19.25 10.71
CA SER A 67 -5.13 -20.62 11.12
C SER A 67 -5.61 -20.71 12.56
N GLU A 68 -5.32 -19.70 13.38
CA GLU A 68 -5.63 -19.68 14.80
C GLU A 68 -7.00 -19.05 15.08
N SER A 69 -7.69 -19.59 16.09
CA SER A 69 -8.93 -19.01 16.60
C SER A 69 -8.70 -17.60 17.16
N PHE A 70 -9.70 -16.71 17.00
CA PHE A 70 -9.66 -15.40 17.64
C PHE A 70 -9.48 -15.57 19.16
N PRO A 71 -8.51 -14.89 19.80
CA PRO A 71 -8.25 -15.08 21.21
C PRO A 71 -9.43 -14.59 22.04
N HIS A 72 -9.81 -15.38 23.04
CA HIS A 72 -10.82 -14.97 24.01
C HIS A 72 -10.19 -13.97 25.02
N LEU A 73 -10.41 -12.68 24.78
CA LEU A 73 -9.81 -11.62 25.59
C LEU A 73 -10.56 -11.47 26.91
N THR A 74 -9.88 -11.73 28.02
CA THR A 74 -10.41 -11.57 29.39
C THR A 74 -10.01 -10.25 30.05
N GLY A 75 -9.29 -9.37 29.34
CA GLY A 75 -8.78 -8.08 29.83
C GLY A 75 -9.38 -6.84 29.15
N PRO A 76 -8.89 -5.62 29.47
CA PRO A 76 -9.40 -4.37 28.90
C PRO A 76 -9.27 -4.34 27.37
N LEU A 77 -10.39 -4.23 26.66
CA LEU A 77 -10.49 -4.31 25.19
C LEU A 77 -9.81 -3.16 24.43
N GLY A 78 -9.18 -2.21 25.12
CA GLY A 78 -8.56 -1.02 24.52
C GLY A 78 -7.27 -1.30 23.75
N PHE A 79 -6.61 -2.44 24.00
CA PHE A 79 -5.36 -2.81 23.34
C PHE A 79 -5.34 -4.31 23.05
N VAL A 80 -5.40 -4.67 21.76
CA VAL A 80 -5.28 -6.06 21.29
C VAL A 80 -4.06 -6.14 20.39
N ALA A 81 -3.11 -7.00 20.76
CA ALA A 81 -1.99 -7.38 19.91
C ALA A 81 -2.15 -8.85 19.53
N ILE A 82 -2.32 -9.12 18.23
CA ILE A 82 -2.39 -10.48 17.69
C ILE A 82 -1.04 -10.78 17.06
N GLN A 83 -0.34 -11.79 17.59
CA GLN A 83 0.92 -12.28 17.03
C GLN A 83 0.61 -13.53 16.20
N GLY A 84 0.85 -13.48 14.89
CA GLY A 84 0.60 -14.59 13.98
C GLY A 84 1.78 -14.82 13.03
N GLN A 85 1.91 -16.05 12.53
CA GLN A 85 2.84 -16.38 11.46
C GLN A 85 2.12 -16.23 10.11
N VAL A 86 2.68 -15.41 9.23
CA VAL A 86 2.14 -15.21 7.88
C VAL A 86 2.76 -16.26 6.97
N TYR A 87 1.92 -17.15 6.44
CA TYR A 87 2.33 -18.11 5.42
C TYR A 87 1.93 -17.57 4.05
N HIS A 88 2.91 -17.29 3.20
CA HIS A 88 2.67 -17.01 1.79
C HIS A 88 2.61 -18.35 1.05
N ARG A 89 1.50 -18.67 0.39
CA ARG A 89 1.43 -19.79 -0.56
C ARG A 89 1.93 -19.38 -1.93
#